data_AF-A0A0C9SC15-F1
#
_entry.id   AF-A0A0C9SC15-F1
#
_cell.length_a   1.000
_cell.length_b   1.000
_cell.length_c   1.000
_cell.angle_alpha   90.00
_cell.angle_beta   90.00
_cell.angle_gamma   90.00
#
_symmetry.space_group_name_H-M   'P 1'
#
loop_
_entity.id
_entity.type
_entity.pdbx_description
1 polymer ?
#
loop_
_entity_poly.entity_id
_entity_poly.type
_entity_poly.pdbx_seq_one_letter_code
_entity_poly.pdbx_strand_id
1 'polypeptide(L)'
;GYLDDRFVHGCRNTSSYRFFHWQVINSFVYFSHNMVTIPPPGWISAAHKHGVKVLGTFTVKSDWGTETLTRMRRDNLALKVASHLALVASRCHFDGWLVDIESKMEKCHAGFLKELLAAITT
;
A
#
# COMPACT_ATOMS: atom_id res chain seq x y z
N GLY A 1 4.45 -12.91 -11.63
CA GLY A 1 3.71 -12.40 -10.47
C GLY A 1 2.30 -11.98 -10.83
N TYR A 2 1.73 -11.21 -9.90
CA TYR A 2 0.36 -10.81 -9.56
C TYR A 2 -0.49 -11.77 -8.71
N LEU A 3 -0.29 -13.09 -8.78
CA LEU A 3 -0.74 -14.00 -7.71
C LEU A 3 0.27 -15.12 -7.45
N ASP A 4 0.96 -15.59 -8.49
CA ASP A 4 2.02 -16.60 -8.38
C ASP A 4 3.29 -16.10 -7.67
N ASP A 5 3.44 -14.79 -7.55
CA ASP A 5 4.44 -14.12 -6.71
C ASP A 5 4.20 -14.28 -5.21
N ARG A 6 3.11 -14.93 -4.79
CA ARG A 6 2.98 -15.45 -3.43
C ARG A 6 4.09 -16.44 -3.05
N PHE A 7 4.72 -17.07 -4.04
CA PHE A 7 5.82 -17.99 -3.84
C PHE A 7 7.16 -17.26 -3.93
N VAL A 8 7.90 -17.24 -2.82
CA VAL A 8 9.18 -16.52 -2.70
C VAL A 8 10.21 -16.98 -3.75
N HIS A 9 10.26 -18.27 -4.05
CA HIS A 9 11.18 -18.85 -5.03
C HIS A 9 10.60 -18.92 -6.45
N GLY A 10 9.51 -18.18 -6.71
CA GLY A 10 8.80 -18.20 -7.97
C GLY A 10 7.94 -19.45 -8.15
N CYS A 11 7.47 -19.64 -9.39
CA CYS A 11 6.59 -20.74 -9.75
C CYS A 11 6.96 -21.27 -11.15
N ARG A 12 6.36 -22.40 -11.54
CA ARG A 12 6.58 -23.01 -12.86
C ARG A 12 5.75 -22.36 -13.98
N ASN A 13 4.87 -21.41 -13.65
CA ASN A 13 4.05 -20.72 -14.64
C ASN A 13 4.91 -19.69 -15.42
N THR A 14 5.17 -19.99 -16.68
CA THR A 14 5.99 -19.16 -17.57
C THR A 14 5.26 -17.91 -18.07
N SER A 15 3.93 -17.89 -17.94
CA SER A 15 3.05 -16.80 -18.37
C SER A 15 2.73 -15.81 -17.25
N SER A 16 3.27 -15.99 -16.05
CA SER A 16 3.02 -15.05 -14.95
C SER A 16 3.52 -13.63 -15.31
N TYR A 17 2.88 -12.61 -14.75
CA TYR A 17 3.22 -11.21 -15.03
C TYR A 17 4.69 -10.92 -14.74
N ARG A 18 5.36 -10.27 -15.69
CA ARG A 18 6.76 -9.83 -15.62
C ARG A 18 6.83 -8.37 -16.03
N PHE A 19 7.67 -7.62 -15.35
CA PHE A 19 7.92 -6.22 -15.67
C PHE A 19 9.41 -6.04 -15.97
N PHE A 20 9.72 -5.41 -17.10
CA PHE A 20 11.09 -5.27 -17.61
C PHE A 20 11.57 -3.82 -17.64
N HIS A 21 10.66 -2.87 -17.84
CA HIS A 21 11.00 -1.48 -18.10
C HIS A 21 11.20 -0.66 -16.82
N TRP A 22 12.05 -1.14 -15.91
CA TRP A 22 12.36 -0.46 -14.65
C TRP A 22 13.01 0.91 -14.86
N GLN A 23 13.78 1.07 -15.93
CA GLN A 23 14.54 2.29 -16.24
C GLN A 23 13.67 3.51 -16.62
N VAL A 24 12.38 3.32 -16.90
CA VAL A 24 11.47 4.42 -17.29
C VAL A 24 10.47 4.78 -16.19
N ILE A 25 10.60 4.20 -15.00
CA ILE A 25 9.74 4.48 -13.85
C ILE A 25 10.57 4.87 -12.63
N ASN A 26 9.97 5.67 -11.76
CA ASN A 26 10.55 6.07 -10.48
C ASN A 26 9.95 5.27 -9.31
N SER A 27 8.72 4.78 -9.46
CA SER A 27 7.99 4.03 -8.44
C SER A 27 7.17 2.90 -9.06
N PHE A 28 7.04 1.79 -8.35
CA PHE A 28 6.24 0.63 -8.69
C PHE A 28 5.24 0.36 -7.57
N VAL A 29 3.94 0.38 -7.87
CA VAL A 29 2.89 0.11 -6.87
C VAL A 29 2.40 -1.32 -7.03
N TYR A 30 2.55 -2.15 -5.99
CA TYR A 30 1.93 -3.47 -5.96
C TYR A 30 0.47 -3.33 -5.52
N PHE A 31 -0.42 -3.18 -6.51
CA PHE A 31 -1.83 -2.86 -6.27
C PHE A 31 -2.65 -4.11 -5.90
N SER A 32 -3.64 -3.98 -5.02
CA SER A 32 -4.67 -5.02 -4.84
C SER A 32 -5.97 -4.41 -4.32
N HIS A 33 -7.01 -5.23 -4.10
CA HIS A 33 -8.28 -4.77 -3.53
C HIS A 33 -8.39 -4.93 -2.00
N ASN A 34 -7.33 -5.42 -1.34
CA ASN A 34 -7.31 -5.54 0.10
C ASN A 34 -7.14 -4.19 0.78
N MET A 35 -7.60 -4.07 2.04
CA MET A 35 -7.45 -2.82 2.80
C MET A 35 -5.98 -2.45 3.03
N VAL A 36 -5.13 -3.46 3.25
CA VAL A 36 -3.68 -3.32 3.37
C VAL A 36 -3.04 -4.35 2.43
N THR A 37 -2.20 -3.88 1.52
CA THR A 37 -1.46 -4.74 0.59
C THR A 37 0.04 -4.54 0.77
N ILE A 38 0.73 -5.58 1.20
CA ILE A 38 2.19 -5.61 1.30
C ILE A 38 2.76 -6.17 -0.02
N PRO A 39 3.72 -5.50 -0.67
CA PRO A 39 4.36 -6.02 -1.87
C PRO A 39 5.08 -7.36 -1.61
N PRO A 40 5.00 -8.36 -2.50
CA PRO A 40 5.74 -9.60 -2.35
C PRO A 40 7.26 -9.39 -2.38
N PRO A 41 8.06 -10.18 -1.63
CA PRO A 41 9.52 -10.00 -1.54
C PRO A 41 10.25 -10.00 -2.89
N GLY A 42 9.76 -10.77 -3.87
CA GLY A 42 10.32 -10.79 -5.21
C GLY A 42 10.18 -9.45 -5.94
N TRP A 43 9.05 -8.75 -5.77
CA TRP A 43 8.85 -7.41 -6.34
C TRP A 43 9.66 -6.35 -5.61
N ILE A 44 9.76 -6.45 -4.28
CA ILE A 44 10.60 -5.56 -3.49
C ILE A 44 12.06 -5.65 -3.96
N SER A 45 12.59 -6.87 -4.03
CA SER A 45 13.96 -7.13 -4.47
C SER A 45 14.19 -6.65 -5.90
N ALA A 46 13.23 -6.89 -6.80
CA ALA A 46 13.34 -6.48 -8.19
C ALA A 46 13.34 -4.95 -8.35
N ALA A 47 12.46 -4.23 -7.65
CA ALA A 47 12.39 -2.77 -7.72
C ALA A 47 13.66 -2.13 -7.16
N HIS A 48 14.07 -2.54 -5.95
CA HIS A 48 15.28 -2.01 -5.29
C HIS A 48 16.55 -2.27 -6.09
N LYS A 49 16.68 -3.45 -6.73
CA LYS A 49 17.80 -3.77 -7.61
C LYS A 49 17.95 -2.76 -8.77
N HIS A 50 16.84 -2.17 -9.23
CA HIS A 50 16.85 -1.17 -10.30
C HIS A 50 16.77 0.28 -9.79
N GLY A 51 16.90 0.50 -8.47
CA GLY A 51 16.80 1.85 -7.88
C GLY A 51 15.39 2.44 -7.92
N VAL A 52 14.36 1.61 -8.08
CA VAL A 52 12.95 2.01 -8.15
C VAL A 52 12.30 1.82 -6.78
N LYS A 53 11.51 2.81 -6.34
CA LYS A 53 10.71 2.69 -5.10
C LYS A 53 9.58 1.70 -5.30
N VAL A 54 9.30 0.85 -4.32
CA VAL A 54 8.17 -0.08 -4.32
C VAL A 54 7.18 0.30 -3.23
N LEU A 55 5.91 0.47 -3.61
CA LEU A 55 4.84 0.87 -2.70
C LEU A 55 3.80 -0.25 -2.55
N GLY A 56 3.33 -0.44 -1.32
CA GLY A 56 2.10 -1.17 -1.04
C GLY A 56 0.86 -0.29 -1.24
N THR A 57 -0.32 -0.82 -0.92
CA THR A 57 -1.56 -0.02 -0.92
C THR A 57 -2.25 -0.04 0.44
N PHE A 58 -2.75 1.12 0.85
CA PHE A 58 -3.76 1.25 1.90
C PHE A 58 -5.04 1.73 1.22
N THR A 59 -6.00 0.82 1.05
CA THR A 59 -7.20 1.08 0.25
C THR A 59 -8.46 1.01 1.10
N VAL A 60 -9.34 2.00 0.98
CA VAL A 60 -10.61 2.04 1.69
C VAL A 60 -11.74 2.07 0.66
N LYS A 61 -12.50 0.97 0.53
CA LYS A 61 -13.48 0.77 -0.55
C LYS A 61 -14.92 0.70 -0.05
N SER A 62 -15.87 1.13 -0.90
CA SER A 62 -17.32 0.93 -0.77
C SER A 62 -17.96 1.54 0.48
N ASP A 63 -19.23 1.22 0.75
CA ASP A 63 -19.98 1.71 1.92
C ASP A 63 -19.33 1.30 3.26
N TRP A 64 -18.74 0.10 3.33
CA TRP A 64 -17.96 -0.36 4.49
C TRP A 64 -16.74 0.52 4.79
N GLY A 65 -16.14 1.12 3.76
CA GLY A 65 -14.99 1.99 3.93
C GLY A 65 -15.36 3.35 4.53
N THR A 66 -16.55 3.88 4.23
CA THR A 66 -17.07 5.09 4.89
C THR A 66 -17.25 4.88 6.39
N GLU A 67 -17.83 3.74 6.78
CA GLU A 67 -17.96 3.38 8.19
C GLU A 67 -16.60 3.19 8.85
N THR A 68 -15.65 2.57 8.15
CA THR A 68 -14.27 2.39 8.62
C THR A 68 -13.59 3.73 8.89
N LEU A 69 -13.68 4.70 7.96
CA LEU A 69 -13.15 6.06 8.17
C LEU A 69 -13.86 6.76 9.31
N THR A 70 -15.18 6.61 9.43
CA THR A 70 -15.97 7.18 10.51
C THR A 70 -15.51 6.65 11.86
N ARG A 71 -15.30 5.33 11.97
CA ARG A 71 -14.80 4.68 13.19
C ARG A 71 -13.39 5.11 13.52
N MET A 72 -12.47 5.09 12.55
CA MET A 72 -11.09 5.53 12.75
C MET A 72 -11.02 6.99 13.22
N ARG A 73 -11.86 7.87 12.66
CA ARG A 73 -11.98 9.26 13.11
C ARG A 73 -12.54 9.34 14.53
N ARG A 74 -13.66 8.66 14.80
CA ARG A 74 -14.33 8.67 16.12
C ARG A 74 -13.37 8.25 17.23
N ASP A 75 -12.55 7.25 16.96
CA ASP A 75 -11.63 6.65 17.92
C ASP A 75 -10.24 7.34 17.90
N ASN A 76 -10.07 8.44 17.15
CA ASN A 76 -8.81 9.20 17.00
C ASN A 76 -7.60 8.33 16.62
N LEU A 77 -7.78 7.43 15.64
CA LEU A 77 -6.79 6.41 15.30
C LEU A 77 -5.76 6.84 14.24
N ALA A 78 -5.75 8.10 13.80
CA ALA A 78 -4.93 8.56 12.67
C ALA A 78 -3.44 8.23 12.89
N LEU A 79 -2.87 8.71 13.99
CA LEU A 79 -1.48 8.47 14.36
C LEU A 79 -1.20 6.97 14.53
N LYS A 80 -2.10 6.23 15.20
CA LYS A 80 -1.93 4.79 15.42
C LYS A 80 -1.86 4.02 14.11
N VAL A 81 -2.76 4.30 13.16
CA VAL A 81 -2.78 3.66 11.84
C VAL A 81 -1.52 4.03 11.06
N ALA A 82 -1.16 5.31 11.00
CA ALA A 82 0.04 5.77 10.32
C ALA A 82 1.31 5.08 10.87
N SER A 83 1.47 5.03 12.20
CA SER A 83 2.62 4.38 12.83
C SER A 83 2.69 2.88 12.52
N HIS A 84 1.54 2.18 12.46
CA HIS A 84 1.54 0.76 12.08
C HIS A 84 1.89 0.56 10.60
N LEU A 85 1.38 1.41 9.70
CA LEU A 85 1.72 1.35 8.28
C LEU A 85 3.21 1.64 8.06
N ALA A 86 3.78 2.64 8.74
CA ALA A 86 5.21 2.93 8.71
C ALA A 86 6.05 1.76 9.27
N LEU A 87 5.61 1.17 10.39
CA LEU A 87 6.26 0.00 10.99
C LEU A 87 6.27 -1.20 10.03
N VAL A 88 5.15 -1.47 9.36
CA VAL A 88 5.05 -2.57 8.38
C VAL A 88 5.96 -2.30 7.18
N ALA A 89 5.96 -1.09 6.62
CA ALA A 89 6.86 -0.71 5.53
C ALA A 89 8.34 -0.90 5.90
N SER A 90 8.72 -0.46 7.11
CA SER A 90 10.06 -0.63 7.65
C SER A 90 10.44 -2.11 7.84
N ARG A 91 9.54 -2.93 8.42
CA ARG A 91 9.80 -4.35 8.72
C ARG A 91 9.83 -5.23 7.48
N CYS A 92 9.02 -4.91 6.47
CA CYS A 92 8.97 -5.64 5.21
C CYS A 92 9.91 -5.04 4.15
N HIS A 93 10.63 -3.96 4.47
CA HIS A 93 11.60 -3.30 3.61
C HIS A 93 11.03 -2.82 2.27
N PHE A 94 9.90 -2.12 2.28
CA PHE A 94 9.38 -1.40 1.10
C PHE A 94 9.19 0.09 1.40
N ASP A 95 8.99 0.91 0.36
CA ASP A 95 9.26 2.35 0.40
C ASP A 95 8.06 3.23 0.78
N GLY A 96 6.92 2.62 1.08
CA GLY A 96 5.73 3.33 1.54
C GLY A 96 4.43 2.84 0.89
N TRP A 97 3.44 3.72 0.87
CA TRP A 97 2.06 3.35 0.58
C TRP A 97 1.43 4.29 -0.45
N LEU A 98 0.75 3.72 -1.43
CA LEU A 98 -0.32 4.42 -2.12
C LEU A 98 -1.56 4.40 -1.20
N VAL A 99 -2.06 5.57 -0.85
CA VAL A 99 -3.34 5.71 -0.14
C VAL A 99 -4.44 5.92 -1.15
N ASP A 100 -5.38 4.98 -1.22
CA ASP A 100 -6.44 4.93 -2.21
C ASP A 100 -7.81 4.90 -1.53
N ILE A 101 -8.54 6.02 -1.58
CA ILE A 101 -9.83 6.17 -0.91
C ILE A 101 -10.92 6.12 -1.98
N GLU A 102 -11.50 4.93 -2.15
CA GLU A 102 -12.59 4.64 -3.09
C GLU A 102 -13.98 4.60 -2.38
N SER A 103 -14.07 5.18 -1.18
CA SER A 103 -15.30 5.29 -0.40
C SER A 103 -15.88 6.70 -0.46
N LYS A 104 -17.18 6.82 -0.20
CA LYS A 104 -17.80 8.13 -0.02
C LYS A 104 -17.16 8.84 1.17
N MET A 105 -16.74 10.08 0.96
CA MET A 105 -16.18 10.91 2.02
C MET A 105 -17.12 12.06 2.37
N GLU A 106 -17.49 12.15 3.63
CA GLU A 106 -18.08 13.36 4.19
C GLU A 106 -17.03 14.39 4.58
N LYS A 107 -17.41 15.67 4.65
CA LYS A 107 -16.52 16.78 5.06
C LYS A 107 -15.83 16.54 6.40
N CYS A 108 -16.49 15.83 7.32
CA CYS A 108 -15.96 15.53 8.65
C CYS A 108 -14.70 14.62 8.62
N HIS A 109 -14.48 13.87 7.54
CA HIS A 109 -13.31 12.99 7.38
C HIS A 109 -12.04 13.74 6.95
N ALA A 110 -12.17 14.94 6.37
CA ALA A 110 -11.03 15.64 5.75
C ALA A 110 -9.92 15.96 6.76
N GLY A 111 -10.27 16.39 7.98
CA GLY A 111 -9.28 16.70 9.02
C GLY A 111 -8.49 15.46 9.44
N PHE A 112 -9.21 14.37 9.70
CA PHE A 112 -8.61 13.07 10.05
C PHE A 112 -7.69 12.53 8.96
N LEU A 113 -8.09 12.61 7.68
CA LEU A 113 -7.25 12.13 6.58
C LEU A 113 -5.98 12.97 6.43
N LYS A 114 -6.05 14.28 6.63
CA LYS A 114 -4.84 15.13 6.65
C LYS A 114 -3.88 14.72 7.76
N GLU A 115 -4.40 14.43 8.95
CA GLU A 115 -3.60 13.95 10.08
C GLU A 115 -2.95 12.60 9.76
N LEU A 116 -3.72 11.65 9.23
CA LEU A 116 -3.22 10.33 8.81
C LEU A 116 -2.10 10.45 7.77
N LEU A 117 -2.31 11.27 6.74
CA LEU A 117 -1.34 11.48 5.66
C LEU A 117 -0.09 12.20 6.15
N ALA A 118 -0.20 13.18 7.04
CA ALA A 118 0.96 13.84 7.63
C ALA A 118 1.79 12.86 8.46
N ALA A 119 1.12 12.01 9.24
CA ALA A 119 1.79 11.05 10.13
C ALA A 119 2.44 9.86 9.41
N ILE A 120 2.00 9.51 8.19
CA ILE A 120 2.61 8.41 7.41
C ILE A 120 3.82 8.88 6.58
N THR A 121 3.96 10.19 6.36
CA THR A 121 5.08 10.81 5.62
C THR A 121 6.30 11.13 6.47
N THR A 122 6.19 11.02 7.80
CA THR A 122 7.28 11.18 8.79
C THR A 122 7.92 9.84 9.12
#